data_AF-A0A6V7VNL4-F1
#
_entry.id   AF-A0A6V7VNL4-F1
#
_cell.length_a   1.000
_cell.length_b   1.000
_cell.length_c   1.000
_cell.angle_alpha   90.00
_cell.angle_beta   90.00
_cell.angle_gamma   90.00
#
_symmetry.space_group_name_H-M   'P 1'
#
loop_
_entity.id
_entity.type
_entity.pdbx_description
1 polymer ?
#
loop_
_entity_poly.entity_id
_entity_poly.type
_entity_poly.pdbx_seq_one_letter_code
_entity_poly.pdbx_strand_id
1 'polypeptide(L)'
;MNIAVDQCLSVAAHHFDSKLQKQLLKAASIGMRRCQRPYDADKFVRICRLLRVLNALRLMGIPLTFTQLEELSPASIVDRLVVLGHWPMAVKLCEFLEINSKEGVYKVIAHWCLAMMTTFKEQNRDSESANAHRIAELAQRLISRLRQYPAISYADVAEMASRQGLPALAEILLDLETNVADK
;
A
#
# COMPACT_ATOMS: atom_id res chain seq x y z
N MET A 1 34.23 14.42 -11.45
CA MET A 1 33.00 14.94 -10.81
C MET A 1 31.90 13.90 -10.69
N ASN A 2 31.59 13.10 -11.71
CA ASN A 2 30.56 12.04 -11.62
C ASN A 2 30.78 11.08 -10.43
N ILE A 3 32.04 10.70 -10.16
CA ILE A 3 32.42 9.85 -9.01
C ILE A 3 31.98 10.47 -7.67
N ALA A 4 32.11 11.79 -7.51
CA ALA A 4 31.72 12.47 -6.27
C ALA A 4 30.19 12.50 -6.09
N VAL A 5 29.44 12.69 -7.19
CA VAL A 5 27.97 12.59 -7.18
C VAL A 5 27.53 11.18 -6.82
N ASP A 6 28.15 10.16 -7.43
CA ASP A 6 27.86 8.75 -7.14
C ASP A 6 28.19 8.38 -5.69
N GLN A 7 29.30 8.88 -5.14
CA GLN A 7 29.66 8.69 -3.74
C GLN A 7 28.64 9.36 -2.81
N CYS A 8 28.24 10.60 -3.06
CA CYS A 8 27.21 11.26 -2.26
C CYS A 8 25.89 10.50 -2.29
N LEU A 9 25.50 9.97 -3.46
CA LEU A 9 24.29 9.16 -3.60
C LEU A 9 24.39 7.82 -2.87
N SER A 10 25.51 7.12 -3.00
CA SER A 10 25.75 5.85 -2.31
C SER A 10 25.76 6.03 -0.79
N VAL A 11 26.43 7.06 -0.28
CA VAL A 11 26.46 7.34 1.17
C VAL A 11 25.07 7.73 1.66
N ALA A 12 24.30 8.53 0.90
CA ALA A 12 22.92 8.86 1.24
C ALA A 12 22.05 7.60 1.32
N ALA A 13 22.18 6.69 0.34
CA ALA A 13 21.40 5.45 0.29
C ALA A 13 21.61 4.57 1.54
N HIS A 14 22.85 4.46 2.03
CA HIS A 14 23.20 3.59 3.15
C HIS A 14 23.03 4.22 4.54
N HIS A 15 22.77 5.54 4.61
CA HIS A 15 22.53 6.21 5.89
C HIS A 15 21.09 6.02 6.39
N PHE A 16 20.90 6.05 7.70
CA PHE A 16 19.57 5.98 8.33
C PHE A 16 19.01 7.35 8.71
N ASP A 17 19.86 8.33 8.98
CA ASP A 17 19.42 9.69 9.32
C ASP A 17 18.89 10.44 8.09
N SER A 18 17.58 10.69 8.09
CA SER A 18 16.89 11.44 7.04
C SER A 18 17.42 12.87 6.84
N LYS A 19 17.98 13.50 7.89
CA LYS A 19 18.57 14.84 7.79
C LYS A 19 19.87 14.80 7.00
N LEU A 20 20.78 13.88 7.34
CA LEU A 20 22.02 13.70 6.59
C LEU A 20 21.76 13.26 5.14
N GLN A 21 20.83 12.34 4.92
CA GLN A 21 20.41 11.95 3.58
C GLN A 21 20.02 13.16 2.72
N LYS A 22 19.17 14.05 3.24
CA LYS A 22 18.75 15.29 2.53
C LYS A 22 19.94 16.19 2.22
N GLN A 23 20.89 16.34 3.14
CA GLN A 23 22.10 17.14 2.91
C GLN A 23 22.96 16.55 1.79
N LEU A 24 23.18 15.23 1.78
CA LEU A 24 23.93 14.51 0.76
C LEU A 24 23.24 14.56 -0.61
N LEU A 25 21.92 14.39 -0.68
CA LEU A 25 21.14 14.53 -1.91
C LEU A 25 21.20 15.96 -2.46
N LYS A 26 21.22 16.98 -1.57
CA LYS A 26 21.39 18.38 -1.98
C LYS A 26 22.78 18.61 -2.56
N ALA A 27 23.83 18.09 -1.92
CA ALA A 27 25.20 18.15 -2.45
C ALA A 27 25.32 17.46 -3.83
N ALA A 28 24.75 16.26 -3.97
CA ALA A 28 24.69 15.53 -5.22
C ALA A 28 23.98 16.32 -6.32
N SER A 29 22.81 16.93 -6.04
CA SER A 29 22.07 17.72 -7.03
C SER A 29 22.76 19.00 -7.49
N ILE A 30 23.57 19.63 -6.62
CA ILE A 30 24.45 20.74 -7.02
C ILE A 30 25.58 20.19 -7.90
N GLY A 31 26.19 19.07 -7.51
CA GLY A 31 27.25 18.41 -8.27
C GLY A 31 26.81 18.03 -9.69
N MET A 32 25.62 17.46 -9.85
CA MET A 32 25.05 17.10 -11.17
C MET A 32 25.00 18.30 -12.12
N ARG A 33 24.55 19.47 -11.65
CA ARG A 33 24.46 20.70 -12.46
C ARG A 33 25.82 21.27 -12.87
N ARG A 34 26.89 20.90 -12.17
CA ARG A 34 28.25 21.40 -12.41
C ARG A 34 29.14 20.41 -13.15
N CYS A 35 28.63 19.23 -13.51
CA CYS A 35 29.37 18.26 -14.28
C CYS A 35 29.53 18.71 -15.74
N GLN A 36 30.73 18.56 -16.29
CA GLN A 36 31.03 18.85 -17.70
C GLN A 36 30.32 17.90 -18.67
N ARG A 37 30.03 16.66 -18.23
CA ARG A 37 29.21 15.70 -18.95
C ARG A 37 27.86 15.58 -18.25
N PRO A 38 26.75 15.42 -18.99
CA PRO A 38 25.45 15.20 -18.39
C PRO A 38 25.49 13.96 -17.49
N TYR A 39 25.04 14.13 -16.25
CA TYR A 39 24.86 13.03 -15.30
C TYR A 39 23.49 12.38 -15.54
N ASP A 40 23.40 11.08 -15.26
CA ASP A 40 22.15 10.31 -15.36
C ASP A 40 21.13 10.79 -14.30
N ALA A 41 20.20 11.64 -14.74
CA ALA A 41 19.15 12.18 -13.89
C ALA A 41 18.18 11.08 -13.42
N ASP A 42 17.98 10.02 -14.21
CA ASP A 42 17.06 8.93 -13.88
C ASP A 42 17.59 8.12 -12.70
N LYS A 43 18.91 7.88 -12.65
CA LYS A 43 19.56 7.29 -11.47
C LYS A 43 19.33 8.12 -10.21
N PHE A 44 19.49 9.44 -10.29
CA PHE A 44 19.26 10.32 -9.14
C PHE A 44 17.80 10.27 -8.66
N VAL A 45 16.85 10.36 -9.60
CA VAL A 45 15.41 10.30 -9.30
C VAL A 45 15.04 8.94 -8.70
N ARG A 46 15.57 7.85 -9.23
CA ARG A 46 15.35 6.49 -8.71
C ARG A 46 15.80 6.37 -7.25
N ILE A 47 17.02 6.80 -6.93
CA ILE A 47 17.54 6.75 -5.55
C ILE A 47 16.69 7.60 -4.62
N CYS A 48 16.24 8.80 -5.06
CA CYS A 48 15.34 9.63 -4.27
C CYS A 48 13.98 8.96 -4.02
N ARG A 49 13.39 8.30 -5.03
CA ARG A 49 12.14 7.54 -4.90
C ARG A 49 12.31 6.40 -3.90
N LEU A 50 13.37 5.60 -4.01
CA LEU A 50 13.67 4.50 -3.09
C LEU A 50 13.90 5.00 -1.66
N LEU A 51 14.66 6.07 -1.45
CA LEU A 51 14.88 6.65 -0.12
C LEU A 51 13.59 7.15 0.54
N ARG A 52 12.64 7.69 -0.23
CA ARG A 52 11.33 8.07 0.30
C ARG A 52 10.55 6.87 0.82
N VAL A 53 10.51 5.79 0.04
CA VAL A 53 9.88 4.52 0.46
C VAL A 53 10.57 3.96 1.69
N LEU A 54 11.91 3.88 1.65
CA LEU A 54 12.73 3.34 2.72
C LEU A 54 12.51 4.08 4.05
N ASN A 55 12.50 5.40 4.02
CA ASN A 55 12.28 6.23 5.21
C ASN A 55 10.86 6.11 5.73
N ALA A 56 9.86 6.00 4.85
CA ALA A 56 8.47 5.79 5.27
C ALA A 56 8.30 4.43 5.97
N LEU A 57 8.91 3.37 5.45
CA LEU A 57 8.89 2.04 6.08
C LEU A 57 9.62 2.05 7.43
N ARG A 58 10.78 2.72 7.53
CA ARG A 58 11.54 2.84 8.78
C ARG A 58 10.76 3.61 9.86
N LEU A 59 10.05 4.66 9.50
CA LEU A 59 9.21 5.43 10.44
C LEU A 59 8.08 4.56 11.03
N MET A 60 7.60 3.58 10.28
CA MET A 60 6.60 2.60 10.71
C MET A 60 7.21 1.43 11.52
N GLY A 61 8.51 1.45 11.79
CA GLY A 61 9.20 0.38 12.54
C GLY A 61 9.64 -0.80 11.69
N ILE A 62 9.72 -0.67 10.36
CA ILE A 62 10.25 -1.71 9.46
C ILE A 62 11.72 -1.36 9.10
N PRO A 63 12.73 -1.95 9.79
CA PRO A 63 14.13 -1.59 9.62
C PRO A 63 14.72 -2.25 8.37
N LEU A 64 14.49 -1.66 7.20
CA LEU A 64 15.12 -2.09 5.94
C LEU A 64 16.39 -1.30 5.64
N THR A 65 17.38 -1.98 5.08
CA THR A 65 18.54 -1.36 4.41
C THR A 65 18.22 -1.06 2.96
N PHE A 66 19.03 -0.21 2.32
CA PHE A 66 18.84 0.12 0.91
C PHE A 66 19.06 -1.10 0.00
N THR A 67 20.08 -1.91 0.27
CA THR A 67 20.34 -3.15 -0.49
C THR A 67 19.19 -4.14 -0.38
N GLN A 68 18.65 -4.35 0.82
CA GLN A 68 17.45 -5.18 1.00
C GLN A 68 16.24 -4.62 0.24
N LEU A 69 16.08 -3.30 0.17
CA LEU A 69 15.00 -2.68 -0.59
C LEU A 69 15.18 -2.91 -2.10
N GLU A 70 16.41 -2.85 -2.62
CA GLU A 70 16.70 -3.11 -4.03
C GLU A 70 16.49 -4.57 -4.43
N GLU A 71 16.76 -5.51 -3.51
CA GLU A 71 16.51 -6.94 -3.73
C GLU A 71 15.01 -7.32 -3.62
N LEU A 72 14.22 -6.50 -2.92
CA LEU A 72 12.79 -6.74 -2.76
C LEU A 72 11.99 -6.20 -3.95
N SER A 73 11.10 -7.03 -4.49
CA SER A 73 10.13 -6.53 -5.45
C SER A 73 9.16 -5.52 -4.78
N PRO A 74 8.73 -4.45 -5.49
CA PRO A 74 7.68 -3.54 -5.01
C PRO A 74 6.44 -4.27 -4.48
N ALA A 75 6.01 -5.32 -5.17
CA ALA A 75 4.87 -6.16 -4.77
C ALA A 75 5.12 -6.88 -3.42
N SER A 76 6.33 -7.40 -3.19
CA SER A 76 6.67 -8.07 -1.93
C SER A 76 6.60 -7.13 -0.72
N ILE A 77 6.92 -5.85 -0.90
CA ILE A 77 6.81 -4.84 0.17
C ILE A 77 5.35 -4.56 0.49
N VAL A 78 4.52 -4.40 -0.55
CA VAL A 78 3.07 -4.22 -0.41
C VAL A 78 2.47 -5.42 0.32
N ASP A 79 2.81 -6.65 -0.07
CA ASP A 79 2.33 -7.86 0.57
C ASP A 79 2.69 -7.93 2.05
N ARG A 80 3.92 -7.55 2.42
CA ARG A 80 4.34 -7.46 3.82
C ARG A 80 3.54 -6.41 4.59
N LEU A 81 3.30 -5.23 4.01
CA LEU A 81 2.48 -4.19 4.64
C LEU A 81 1.04 -4.64 4.85
N VAL A 82 0.49 -5.39 3.91
CA VAL A 82 -0.86 -5.97 3.99
C VAL A 82 -0.96 -6.98 5.12
N VAL A 83 0.02 -7.88 5.25
CA VAL A 83 0.07 -8.86 6.36
C VAL A 83 0.21 -8.18 7.72
N LEU A 84 0.96 -7.07 7.80
CA LEU A 84 1.11 -6.27 9.02
C LEU A 84 -0.13 -5.39 9.32
N GLY A 85 -1.16 -5.38 8.49
CA GLY A 85 -2.35 -4.54 8.66
C GLY A 85 -2.14 -3.06 8.34
N HIS A 86 -1.07 -2.70 7.64
CA HIS A 86 -0.78 -1.33 7.22
C HIS A 86 -1.39 -0.98 5.86
N TRP A 87 -2.68 -1.29 5.65
CA TRP A 87 -3.36 -1.10 4.36
C TRP A 87 -3.31 0.31 3.79
N PRO A 88 -3.53 1.40 4.57
CA PRO A 88 -3.46 2.76 4.01
C PRO A 88 -2.08 3.11 3.45
N MET A 89 -1.02 2.58 4.07
CA MET A 89 0.34 2.77 3.57
C MET A 89 0.60 1.91 2.34
N ALA A 90 0.10 0.67 2.33
CA ALA A 90 0.19 -0.22 1.18
C ALA A 90 -0.46 0.39 -0.08
N VAL A 91 -1.65 1.00 0.06
CA VAL A 91 -2.32 1.72 -1.04
C VAL A 91 -1.46 2.90 -1.54
N LYS A 92 -1.01 3.77 -0.63
CA LYS A 92 -0.14 4.91 -0.99
C LYS A 92 1.15 4.46 -1.68
N LEU A 93 1.70 3.33 -1.26
CA LEU A 93 2.90 2.76 -1.86
C LEU A 93 2.63 2.22 -3.27
N CYS A 94 1.50 1.54 -3.48
CA CYS A 94 1.08 1.08 -4.80
C CYS A 94 0.94 2.26 -5.78
N GLU A 95 0.30 3.34 -5.35
CA GLU A 95 0.14 4.57 -6.13
C GLU A 95 1.49 5.23 -6.42
N PHE A 96 2.37 5.33 -5.42
CA PHE A 96 3.68 5.96 -5.56
C PHE A 96 4.65 5.17 -6.44
N LEU A 97 4.58 3.83 -6.38
CA LEU A 97 5.40 2.92 -7.19
C LEU A 97 4.77 2.59 -8.55
N GLU A 98 3.61 3.20 -8.87
CA GLU A 98 2.91 3.03 -10.14
C GLU A 98 2.62 1.54 -10.45
N ILE A 99 2.33 0.76 -9.41
CA ILE A 99 1.98 -0.67 -9.54
C ILE A 99 0.61 -0.77 -10.21
N ASN A 100 0.44 -1.74 -11.11
CA ASN A 100 -0.85 -2.00 -11.76
C ASN A 100 -1.96 -2.13 -10.71
N SER A 101 -3.07 -1.41 -10.90
CA SER A 101 -4.17 -1.35 -9.92
C SER A 101 -4.70 -2.73 -9.51
N LYS A 102 -4.73 -3.70 -10.44
CA LYS A 102 -5.17 -5.07 -10.15
C LYS A 102 -4.24 -5.81 -9.19
N GLU A 103 -2.93 -5.68 -9.41
CA GLU A 103 -1.91 -6.37 -8.60
C GLU A 103 -1.55 -5.61 -7.32
N GLY A 104 -1.78 -4.29 -7.30
CA GLY A 104 -1.52 -3.42 -6.16
C GLY A 104 -2.78 -3.11 -5.37
N VAL A 105 -3.42 -1.97 -5.66
CA VAL A 105 -4.49 -1.39 -4.83
C VAL A 105 -5.66 -2.37 -4.63
N TYR A 106 -6.14 -3.05 -5.68
CA TYR A 106 -7.31 -3.93 -5.56
C TYR A 106 -7.01 -5.15 -4.68
N LYS A 107 -5.79 -5.71 -4.79
CA LYS A 107 -5.31 -6.78 -3.91
C LYS A 107 -5.27 -6.33 -2.44
N VAL A 108 -4.78 -5.12 -2.19
CA VAL A 108 -4.73 -4.52 -0.84
C VAL A 108 -6.13 -4.38 -0.25
N ILE A 109 -7.08 -3.86 -1.04
CA ILE A 109 -8.48 -3.67 -0.60
C ILE A 109 -9.18 -5.01 -0.38
N ALA A 110 -9.01 -6.00 -1.26
CA ALA A 110 -9.57 -7.34 -1.07
C ALA A 110 -9.07 -7.97 0.25
N HIS A 111 -7.76 -7.90 0.51
CA HIS A 111 -7.21 -8.41 1.77
C HIS A 111 -7.72 -7.63 2.99
N TRP A 112 -7.92 -6.32 2.87
CA TRP A 112 -8.54 -5.52 3.92
C TRP A 112 -9.99 -5.97 4.20
N CYS A 113 -10.80 -6.17 3.16
CA CYS A 113 -12.16 -6.70 3.30
C CYS A 113 -12.18 -8.05 4.03
N LEU A 114 -11.29 -8.96 3.64
CA LEU A 114 -11.17 -10.27 4.28
C LEU A 114 -10.78 -10.13 5.76
N ALA A 115 -9.77 -9.31 6.08
CA ALA A 115 -9.34 -9.08 7.45
C ALA A 115 -10.44 -8.45 8.32
N MET A 116 -11.26 -7.57 7.76
CA MET A 116 -12.43 -6.99 8.43
C MET A 116 -13.48 -8.06 8.75
N MET A 117 -13.78 -8.95 7.80
CA MET A 117 -14.73 -10.05 7.97
C MET A 117 -14.24 -11.09 9.00
N THR A 118 -12.96 -11.44 8.98
CA THR A 118 -12.39 -12.40 9.96
C THR A 118 -12.42 -11.82 11.37
N THR A 119 -11.99 -10.56 11.54
CA THR A 119 -12.03 -9.86 12.83
C THR A 119 -13.45 -9.76 13.35
N PHE A 120 -14.42 -9.46 12.47
CA PHE A 120 -15.83 -9.43 12.84
C PHE A 120 -16.32 -10.78 13.35
N LYS A 121 -15.99 -11.87 12.67
CA LYS A 121 -16.39 -13.22 13.06
C LYS A 121 -15.81 -13.61 14.42
N GLU A 122 -14.54 -13.28 14.68
CA GLU A 122 -13.90 -13.52 15.98
C GLU A 122 -14.59 -12.75 17.11
N GLN A 123 -14.98 -11.50 16.89
CA GLN A 123 -15.66 -10.65 17.87
C GLN A 123 -17.14 -10.98 18.10
N ASN A 124 -17.74 -11.84 17.28
CA ASN A 124 -19.17 -12.18 17.32
C ASN A 124 -19.42 -13.67 17.62
N ARG A 125 -18.38 -14.44 18.02
CA ARG A 125 -18.55 -15.87 18.35
C ARG A 125 -19.59 -16.14 19.45
N ASP A 126 -19.78 -15.21 20.37
CA ASP A 126 -20.56 -15.43 21.60
C ASP A 126 -21.93 -14.72 21.62
N SER A 127 -22.36 -14.07 20.53
CA SER A 127 -23.61 -13.29 20.51
C SER A 127 -24.40 -13.45 19.22
N GLU A 128 -25.35 -14.40 19.23
CA GLU A 128 -26.27 -14.65 18.12
C GLU A 128 -27.32 -13.54 17.91
N SER A 129 -27.70 -12.80 18.97
CA SER A 129 -28.86 -11.89 18.94
C SER A 129 -28.58 -10.45 18.53
N ALA A 130 -27.31 -9.99 18.55
CA ALA A 130 -26.90 -8.62 18.17
C ALA A 130 -26.27 -8.52 16.77
N ASN A 131 -26.42 -9.56 15.96
CA ASN A 131 -25.61 -9.75 14.75
C ASN A 131 -26.06 -8.85 13.58
N ALA A 132 -27.37 -8.61 13.39
CA ALA A 132 -27.89 -7.88 12.23
C ALA A 132 -27.40 -6.42 12.16
N HIS A 133 -27.45 -5.68 13.27
CA HIS A 133 -26.99 -4.28 13.30
C HIS A 133 -25.48 -4.18 13.05
N ARG A 134 -24.68 -5.07 13.66
CA ARG A 134 -23.22 -5.10 13.48
C ARG A 134 -22.83 -5.50 12.04
N ILE A 135 -23.57 -6.42 11.42
CA ILE A 135 -23.40 -6.77 10.00
C ILE A 135 -23.69 -5.55 9.12
N ALA A 136 -24.75 -4.80 9.39
CA ALA A 136 -25.07 -3.59 8.63
C ALA A 136 -23.97 -2.52 8.77
N GLU A 137 -23.42 -2.33 9.98
CA GLU A 137 -22.30 -1.42 10.21
C GLU A 137 -21.04 -1.85 9.42
N LEU A 138 -20.72 -3.15 9.44
CA LEU A 138 -19.60 -3.69 8.67
C LEU A 138 -19.83 -3.50 7.16
N ALA A 139 -21.04 -3.77 6.66
CA ALA A 139 -21.40 -3.54 5.27
C ALA A 139 -21.17 -2.08 4.88
N GLN A 140 -21.68 -1.13 5.66
CA GLN A 140 -21.49 0.30 5.42
C GLN A 140 -20.01 0.69 5.36
N ARG A 141 -19.18 0.16 6.27
CA ARG A 141 -17.73 0.38 6.26
C ARG A 141 -17.07 -0.15 4.99
N LEU A 142 -17.40 -1.38 4.57
CA LEU A 142 -16.89 -1.96 3.33
C LEU A 142 -17.31 -1.11 2.12
N ILE A 143 -18.60 -0.79 2.00
CA ILE A 143 -19.16 -0.01 0.89
C ILE A 143 -18.51 1.36 0.79
N SER A 144 -18.34 2.07 1.92
CA SER A 144 -17.71 3.40 1.95
C SER A 144 -16.27 3.39 1.38
N ARG A 145 -15.56 2.27 1.52
CA ARG A 145 -14.22 2.07 0.96
C ARG A 145 -14.28 1.62 -0.49
N LEU A 146 -15.14 0.65 -0.82
CA LEU A 146 -15.29 0.14 -2.19
C LEU A 146 -15.77 1.22 -3.17
N ARG A 147 -16.58 2.18 -2.73
CA ARG A 147 -16.97 3.35 -3.54
C ARG A 147 -15.79 4.20 -4.03
N GLN A 148 -14.65 4.16 -3.35
CA GLN A 148 -13.44 4.86 -3.78
C GLN A 148 -12.72 4.13 -4.92
N TYR A 149 -13.08 2.87 -5.17
CA TYR A 149 -12.45 1.97 -6.13
C TYR A 149 -13.51 1.27 -7.01
N PRO A 150 -14.14 1.98 -7.95
CA PRO A 150 -15.29 1.49 -8.72
C PRO A 150 -15.00 0.28 -9.61
N ALA A 151 -13.72 -0.05 -9.84
CA ALA A 151 -13.32 -1.22 -10.62
C ALA A 151 -13.34 -2.53 -9.83
N ILE A 152 -13.54 -2.48 -8.50
CA ILE A 152 -13.71 -3.67 -7.67
C ILE A 152 -15.18 -4.06 -7.71
N SER A 153 -15.50 -5.26 -8.21
CA SER A 153 -16.86 -5.77 -8.23
C SER A 153 -17.35 -6.08 -6.82
N TYR A 154 -18.60 -5.71 -6.53
CA TYR A 154 -19.22 -6.05 -5.25
C TYR A 154 -19.50 -7.57 -5.16
N ALA A 155 -19.74 -8.25 -6.29
CA ALA A 155 -19.88 -9.70 -6.36
C ALA A 155 -18.64 -10.43 -5.84
N ASP A 156 -17.43 -10.00 -6.21
CA ASP A 156 -16.19 -10.62 -5.72
C ASP A 156 -16.11 -10.55 -4.18
N VAL A 157 -16.46 -9.40 -3.61
CA VAL A 157 -16.47 -9.20 -2.16
C VAL A 157 -17.62 -9.95 -1.48
N ALA A 158 -18.78 -10.07 -2.14
CA ALA A 158 -19.91 -10.85 -1.66
C ALA A 158 -19.59 -12.36 -1.65
N GLU A 159 -18.90 -12.86 -2.67
CA GLU A 159 -18.41 -14.24 -2.71
C GLU A 159 -17.43 -14.49 -1.56
N MET A 160 -16.51 -13.55 -1.30
CA MET A 160 -15.63 -13.61 -0.13
C MET A 160 -16.41 -13.66 1.18
N ALA A 161 -17.45 -12.83 1.34
CA ALA A 161 -18.31 -12.82 2.53
C ALA A 161 -19.03 -14.16 2.73
N SER A 162 -19.57 -14.73 1.65
CA SER A 162 -20.22 -16.04 1.66
C SER A 162 -19.25 -17.14 2.10
N ARG A 163 -18.03 -17.17 1.53
CA ARG A 163 -16.96 -18.12 1.91
C ARG A 163 -16.53 -17.98 3.37
N GLN A 164 -16.62 -16.78 3.95
CA GLN A 164 -16.33 -16.55 5.38
C GLN A 164 -17.48 -16.97 6.33
N GLY A 165 -18.64 -17.37 5.78
CA GLY A 165 -19.82 -17.76 6.54
C GLY A 165 -20.67 -16.56 6.98
N LEU A 166 -20.64 -15.46 6.22
CA LEU A 166 -21.45 -14.25 6.46
C LEU A 166 -22.48 -14.06 5.33
N PRO A 167 -23.50 -14.93 5.21
CA PRO A 167 -24.45 -14.88 4.08
C PRO A 167 -25.28 -13.60 4.04
N ALA A 168 -25.71 -13.07 5.20
CA ALA A 168 -26.45 -11.82 5.28
C ALA A 168 -25.63 -10.60 4.80
N LEU A 169 -24.31 -10.63 4.98
CA LEU A 169 -23.43 -9.60 4.42
C LEU A 169 -23.32 -9.74 2.89
N ALA A 170 -23.24 -10.96 2.38
CA ALA A 170 -23.18 -11.22 0.95
C ALA A 170 -24.45 -10.74 0.23
N GLU A 171 -25.62 -10.98 0.82
CA GLU A 171 -26.91 -10.51 0.29
C GLU A 171 -26.95 -8.99 0.16
N ILE A 172 -26.57 -8.26 1.22
CA ILE A 172 -26.51 -6.78 1.20
C ILE A 172 -25.57 -6.26 0.10
N LEU A 173 -24.43 -6.93 -0.12
CA LEU A 173 -23.46 -6.53 -1.14
C LEU A 173 -23.98 -6.80 -2.56
N LEU A 174 -24.69 -7.90 -2.78
CA LEU A 174 -25.28 -8.24 -4.08
C LEU A 174 -26.44 -7.31 -4.45
N ASP A 175 -27.30 -6.95 -3.49
CA ASP A 175 -28.40 -5.99 -3.70
C ASP A 175 -27.91 -4.60 -4.13
N LEU A 176 -26.68 -4.25 -3.77
CA LEU A 176 -26.06 -3.00 -4.21
C LEU A 176 -25.56 -3.07 -5.65
N GLU A 177 -25.13 -4.23 -6.12
CA GLU A 177 -24.65 -4.41 -7.49
C GLU A 177 -25.79 -4.39 -8.50
N THR A 178 -26.92 -5.01 -8.18
CA THR A 178 -28.14 -4.97 -9.00
C THR A 178 -28.66 -3.54 -9.16
N ASN A 179 -28.69 -2.76 -8.09
CA ASN A 179 -29.09 -1.35 -8.11
C ASN A 179 -28.12 -0.42 -8.87
N VAL A 180 -26.84 -0.80 -9.01
CA VAL A 180 -25.85 -0.03 -9.78
C VAL A 180 -25.89 -0.40 -11.26
N ALA A 181 -26.21 -1.66 -11.59
CA ALA A 181 -26.35 -2.12 -12.98
C ALA A 181 -27.64 -1.60 -13.66
N ASP A 182 -28.67 -1.26 -12.88
CA ASP A 182 -29.95 -0.71 -13.36
C ASP A 182 -29.91 0.82 -13.63
N LYS A 183 -28.74 1.46 -13.63
CA LYS A 183 -28.54 2.90 -13.95
C LYS A 183 -27.52 3.11 -15.05
#